data_AF-F2IGK0-F1
#
_entry.id   AF-F2IGK0-F1
#
_cell.length_a   1.000
_cell.length_b   1.000
_cell.length_c   1.000
_cell.angle_alpha   90.00
_cell.angle_beta   90.00
_cell.angle_gamma   90.00
#
_symmetry.space_group_name_H-M   'P 1'
#
loop_
_entity.id
_entity.type
_entity.pdbx_description
1 polymer ?
#
loop_
_entity_poly.entity_id
_entity_poly.type
_entity_poly.pdbx_seq_one_letter_code
_entity_poly.pdbx_strand_id
1 'polypeptide(L)'
;MKTLLQLAIILLPFSPCFAQPANDNPCSATLISVNVTCTYLATTNVAATDTPGVPAPGCASYFGQDVWYRAVVPPTGVLIINTNSGTMTDSGMALYTGTCSSLTLAECDDDDSPNGAMSMIQYEGFTPGSTVYIRMWDFGGGTGTFSICAVAGTPSTCTGAATNDNCPTPAILTQSAGTFSASTDVTFTADLPGNVNSVFCGSIENNSWYQFTASSATHTFPIVSVTGCVNNYGIQAHVYSVSYNTNGCCTGFTSMSNCYNPSNTTLGTVTATGLTIGNNYLLMIDGNAGDGCEFTISGWTGTGILPVSLSEFNGVSTTSGNQLTWDTESEYKNDYFEVMYSRDADHFEPIGVIQGAGTTSQLQSYQFMHQGVPTGTSFYKLQQVDLNGERTDSKIISINSKEDLNGLFSAYPNPMKDQLVIQLQSNKAEIMTVSIIDEKGRNILSEEVHVNEGTTQLYRDISKLQSGVYLLIVNSSSSSQKQRIIKMN
;
A
#
# COMPACT_ATOMS: atom_id res chain seq x y z
N MET A 1 -97.73 -2.10 0.92
CA MET A 1 -96.36 -1.83 1.38
C MET A 1 -95.69 -3.15 1.78
N LYS A 2 -94.61 -3.55 1.11
CA LYS A 2 -93.60 -4.46 1.63
C LYS A 2 -92.25 -3.96 1.11
N THR A 3 -91.43 -3.44 2.00
CA THR A 3 -90.16 -2.78 1.67
C THR A 3 -89.10 -3.84 1.40
N LEU A 4 -88.44 -3.79 0.24
CA LEU A 4 -87.23 -4.60 0.02
C LEU A 4 -86.09 -4.01 0.85
N LEU A 5 -85.46 -4.83 1.69
CA LEU A 5 -84.21 -4.48 2.36
C LEU A 5 -83.06 -4.88 1.44
N GLN A 6 -82.39 -3.90 0.84
CA GLN A 6 -81.30 -4.13 -0.11
C GLN A 6 -79.97 -4.21 0.65
N LEU A 7 -79.43 -5.42 0.78
CA LEU A 7 -78.21 -5.68 1.55
C LEU A 7 -76.98 -5.20 0.74
N ALA A 8 -76.38 -4.09 1.15
CA ALA A 8 -75.16 -3.57 0.53
C ALA A 8 -73.94 -4.38 1.02
N ILE A 9 -73.33 -5.15 0.13
CA ILE A 9 -72.04 -5.82 0.40
C ILE A 9 -70.93 -4.78 0.26
N ILE A 10 -70.32 -4.40 1.39
CA ILE A 10 -69.15 -3.53 1.42
C ILE A 10 -67.93 -4.38 1.00
N LEU A 11 -67.48 -4.20 -0.25
CA LEU A 11 -66.17 -4.68 -0.69
C LEU A 11 -65.09 -3.79 -0.06
N LEU A 12 -64.44 -4.30 0.98
CA LEU A 12 -63.21 -3.71 1.50
C LEU A 12 -62.08 -3.91 0.48
N PRO A 13 -61.23 -2.91 0.22
CA PRO A 13 -60.08 -3.07 -0.66
C PRO A 13 -59.08 -4.05 -0.03
N PHE A 14 -58.71 -5.09 -0.79
CA PHE A 14 -57.58 -5.95 -0.45
C PHE A 14 -56.30 -5.12 -0.61
N SER A 15 -55.72 -4.64 0.49
CA SER A 15 -54.33 -4.18 0.48
C SER A 15 -53.42 -5.37 0.15
N PRO A 16 -52.49 -5.26 -0.81
CA PRO A 16 -51.50 -6.30 -1.05
C PRO A 16 -50.64 -6.46 0.20
N CYS A 17 -50.77 -7.61 0.87
CA CYS A 17 -49.89 -7.99 1.97
C CYS A 17 -48.53 -8.35 1.36
N PHE A 18 -47.62 -7.38 1.35
CA PHE A 18 -46.21 -7.65 1.09
C PHE A 18 -45.66 -8.52 2.21
N ALA A 19 -44.88 -9.54 1.87
CA ALA A 19 -44.17 -10.32 2.87
C ALA A 19 -43.11 -9.45 3.52
N GLN A 20 -43.08 -9.44 4.86
CA GLN A 20 -42.03 -8.80 5.65
C GLN A 20 -40.65 -9.36 5.29
N PRO A 21 -39.57 -8.57 5.44
CA PRO A 21 -38.21 -9.07 5.26
C PRO A 21 -37.91 -10.22 6.24
N ALA A 22 -37.04 -11.16 5.85
CA ALA A 22 -36.75 -12.34 6.69
C ALA A 22 -36.19 -11.95 8.07
N ASN A 23 -35.58 -10.78 8.18
CA ASN A 23 -34.99 -10.20 9.36
C ASN A 23 -35.79 -9.02 9.95
N ASP A 24 -37.11 -8.99 9.77
CA ASP A 24 -38.04 -8.03 10.41
C ASP A 24 -38.15 -8.19 11.95
N ASN A 25 -37.33 -9.05 12.56
CA ASN A 25 -37.38 -9.39 13.98
C ASN A 25 -35.97 -9.82 14.49
N PRO A 26 -35.61 -9.56 15.76
CA PRO A 26 -34.28 -9.86 16.31
C PRO A 26 -33.96 -11.37 16.34
N CYS A 27 -34.96 -12.24 16.53
CA CYS A 27 -34.75 -13.69 16.54
C CYS A 27 -34.52 -14.29 15.14
N SER A 28 -34.83 -13.55 14.07
CA SER A 28 -34.51 -13.91 12.68
C SER A 28 -33.44 -13.01 12.07
N ALA A 29 -32.76 -12.19 12.88
CA ALA A 29 -31.71 -11.25 12.47
C ALA A 29 -30.66 -11.88 11.56
N THR A 30 -30.38 -11.25 10.42
CA THR A 30 -29.41 -11.75 9.43
C THR A 30 -28.00 -11.73 10.01
N LEU A 31 -27.27 -12.85 9.92
CA LEU A 31 -25.88 -12.90 10.34
C LEU A 31 -25.01 -12.11 9.37
N ILE A 32 -24.24 -11.14 9.87
CA ILE A 32 -23.19 -10.45 9.12
C ILE A 32 -21.81 -10.92 9.61
N SER A 33 -20.89 -11.11 8.67
CA SER A 33 -19.51 -11.49 8.96
C SER A 33 -18.72 -10.28 9.48
N VAL A 34 -17.96 -10.48 10.56
CA VAL A 34 -16.99 -9.50 11.05
C VAL A 34 -15.68 -9.74 10.32
N ASN A 35 -15.25 -8.76 9.51
CA ASN A 35 -14.09 -8.88 8.63
C ASN A 35 -12.94 -7.96 9.08
N VAL A 36 -11.76 -8.10 8.45
CA VAL A 36 -10.64 -7.15 8.63
C VAL A 36 -10.89 -5.84 7.88
N THR A 37 -11.58 -5.91 6.74
CA THR A 37 -12.00 -4.75 5.94
C THR A 37 -13.51 -4.74 5.73
N CYS A 38 -14.09 -3.55 5.63
CA CYS A 38 -15.53 -3.38 5.51
C CYS A 38 -16.05 -3.93 4.17
N THR A 39 -16.64 -5.12 4.22
CA THR A 39 -17.30 -5.77 3.08
C THR A 39 -18.81 -5.56 3.21
N TYR A 40 -19.36 -4.64 2.43
CA TYR A 40 -20.75 -4.24 2.50
C TYR A 40 -21.72 -5.31 1.98
N LEU A 41 -22.69 -5.69 2.81
CA LEU A 41 -23.87 -6.49 2.46
C LEU A 41 -24.99 -5.55 2.02
N ALA A 42 -25.34 -5.56 0.73
CA ALA A 42 -26.48 -4.83 0.19
C ALA A 42 -27.82 -5.43 0.68
N THR A 43 -28.73 -4.57 1.12
CA THR A 43 -29.94 -4.95 1.86
C THR A 43 -31.02 -3.85 1.77
N THR A 44 -32.16 -4.02 2.48
CA THR A 44 -33.29 -3.08 2.48
C THR A 44 -34.18 -3.22 3.71
N ASN A 45 -34.89 -2.15 4.09
CA ASN A 45 -36.02 -2.19 5.04
C ASN A 45 -37.39 -2.03 4.35
N VAL A 46 -37.48 -2.18 3.02
CA VAL A 46 -38.77 -2.12 2.31
C VAL A 46 -39.70 -3.24 2.81
N ALA A 47 -40.94 -2.87 3.12
CA ALA A 47 -41.96 -3.71 3.77
C ALA A 47 -41.61 -4.19 5.19
N ALA A 48 -40.60 -3.59 5.85
CA ALA A 48 -40.34 -3.81 7.26
C ALA A 48 -41.44 -3.21 8.17
N THR A 49 -41.54 -3.71 9.39
CA THR A 49 -42.51 -3.26 10.40
C THR A 49 -41.86 -2.93 11.74
N ASP A 50 -42.62 -2.34 12.67
CA ASP A 50 -42.15 -2.04 14.02
C ASP A 50 -41.92 -3.32 14.82
N THR A 51 -40.70 -3.49 15.36
CA THR A 51 -40.38 -4.57 16.31
C THR A 51 -40.81 -4.18 17.74
N PRO A 52 -41.91 -4.77 18.29
CA PRO A 52 -42.41 -4.42 19.61
C PRO A 52 -41.61 -5.09 20.74
N GLY A 53 -41.64 -4.50 21.93
CA GLY A 53 -41.10 -5.10 23.17
C GLY A 53 -39.57 -5.05 23.33
N VAL A 54 -38.85 -4.56 22.31
CA VAL A 54 -37.43 -4.20 22.40
C VAL A 54 -37.29 -2.78 22.96
N PRO A 55 -36.31 -2.48 23.85
CA PRO A 55 -36.07 -1.10 24.30
C PRO A 55 -35.88 -0.14 23.12
N ALA A 56 -36.58 1.00 23.13
CA ALA A 56 -36.50 1.98 22.06
C ALA A 56 -35.06 2.51 21.92
N PRO A 57 -34.56 2.71 20.68
CA PRO A 57 -33.15 3.02 20.44
C PRO A 57 -32.73 4.41 20.94
N GLY A 58 -33.64 5.39 20.92
CA GLY A 58 -33.44 6.70 21.56
C GLY A 58 -32.78 7.79 20.70
N CYS A 59 -32.23 7.43 19.53
CA CYS A 59 -31.70 8.36 18.52
C CYS A 59 -32.45 8.26 17.16
N ALA A 60 -31.98 8.99 16.15
CA ALA A 60 -32.36 8.85 14.74
C ALA A 60 -33.87 8.85 14.42
N SER A 61 -34.66 9.66 15.15
CA SER A 61 -36.09 9.84 14.94
C SER A 61 -36.89 8.54 14.71
N TYR A 62 -36.54 7.47 15.44
CA TYR A 62 -37.04 6.12 15.21
C TYR A 62 -38.58 6.03 15.10
N PHE A 63 -39.05 5.44 14.00
CA PHE A 63 -40.48 5.40 13.65
C PHE A 63 -41.00 4.02 13.17
N GLY A 64 -40.33 2.93 13.53
CA GLY A 64 -40.87 1.58 13.37
C GLY A 64 -40.16 0.70 12.34
N GLN A 65 -40.10 1.10 11.06
CA GLN A 65 -39.74 0.20 9.95
C GLN A 65 -38.28 -0.27 10.01
N ASP A 66 -38.04 -1.33 10.79
CA ASP A 66 -36.70 -1.78 11.16
C ASP A 66 -36.33 -3.18 10.65
N VAL A 67 -35.04 -3.38 10.43
CA VAL A 67 -34.49 -4.67 10.06
C VAL A 67 -33.29 -5.02 10.91
N TRP A 68 -33.15 -6.31 11.20
CA TRP A 68 -32.22 -6.81 12.21
C TRP A 68 -31.03 -7.55 11.61
N TYR A 69 -29.86 -7.33 12.17
CA TYR A 69 -28.65 -8.09 11.91
C TYR A 69 -28.06 -8.60 13.22
N ARG A 70 -27.17 -9.58 13.12
CA ARG A 70 -26.41 -10.06 14.27
C ARG A 70 -24.96 -10.30 13.87
N ALA A 71 -24.05 -10.08 14.81
CA ALA A 71 -22.62 -10.31 14.64
C ALA A 71 -22.07 -11.07 15.84
N VAL A 72 -21.04 -11.90 15.62
CA VAL A 72 -20.26 -12.51 16.70
C VAL A 72 -19.13 -11.55 17.04
N VAL A 73 -19.02 -11.17 18.31
CA VAL A 73 -18.03 -10.23 18.81
C VAL A 73 -16.61 -10.80 18.60
N PRO A 74 -15.69 -10.04 17.98
CA PRO A 74 -14.32 -10.50 17.73
C PRO A 74 -13.51 -10.65 19.03
N PRO A 75 -12.34 -11.31 19.00
CA PRO A 75 -11.43 -11.43 20.15
C PRO A 75 -11.06 -10.11 20.83
N THR A 76 -11.08 -8.99 20.09
CA THR A 76 -10.77 -7.64 20.61
C THR A 76 -11.86 -7.07 21.52
N GLY A 77 -13.08 -7.61 21.52
CA GLY A 77 -14.21 -7.05 22.27
C GLY A 77 -14.75 -5.72 21.70
N VAL A 78 -14.29 -5.33 20.51
CA VAL A 78 -14.69 -4.08 19.84
C VAL A 78 -15.29 -4.40 18.47
N LEU A 79 -16.47 -3.84 18.21
CA LEU A 79 -17.13 -3.89 16.91
C LEU A 79 -17.24 -2.49 16.33
N ILE A 80 -16.92 -2.40 15.03
CA ILE A 80 -17.25 -1.24 14.20
C ILE A 80 -18.25 -1.74 13.16
N ILE A 81 -19.44 -1.16 13.17
CA ILE A 81 -20.51 -1.47 12.22
C ILE A 81 -20.77 -0.20 11.44
N ASN A 82 -20.61 -0.25 10.12
CA ASN A 82 -20.73 0.93 9.25
C ASN A 82 -21.75 0.64 8.15
N THR A 83 -22.51 1.66 7.77
CA THR A 83 -23.52 1.60 6.71
C THR A 83 -23.15 2.52 5.55
N ASN A 84 -23.67 2.20 4.37
CA ASN A 84 -23.48 2.99 3.15
C ASN A 84 -24.82 3.15 2.44
N SER A 85 -25.02 4.33 1.85
CA SER A 85 -26.29 4.75 1.26
C SER A 85 -26.69 3.89 0.06
N GLY A 86 -28.00 3.82 -0.17
CA GLY A 86 -28.60 3.24 -1.36
C GLY A 86 -29.70 4.18 -1.86
N THR A 87 -30.97 3.76 -1.76
CA THR A 87 -32.09 4.71 -1.84
C THR A 87 -32.49 5.26 -0.48
N MET A 88 -32.08 4.60 0.62
CA MET A 88 -31.99 5.19 1.95
C MET A 88 -30.67 5.97 2.01
N THR A 89 -30.74 7.24 2.40
CA THR A 89 -29.59 8.16 2.45
C THR A 89 -29.43 8.82 3.82
N ASP A 90 -30.29 8.45 4.77
CA ASP A 90 -30.44 9.03 6.10
C ASP A 90 -30.89 7.87 7.03
N SER A 91 -30.05 7.41 7.97
CA SER A 91 -30.26 6.09 8.59
C SER A 91 -29.86 5.97 10.07
N GLY A 92 -30.78 5.51 10.90
CA GLY A 92 -30.51 5.18 12.30
C GLY A 92 -30.05 3.74 12.53
N MET A 93 -29.11 3.56 13.45
CA MET A 93 -28.64 2.27 13.95
C MET A 93 -28.74 2.20 15.47
N ALA A 94 -29.07 1.03 16.01
CA ALA A 94 -28.90 0.74 17.43
C ALA A 94 -28.36 -0.66 17.67
N LEU A 95 -27.55 -0.77 18.70
CA LEU A 95 -26.84 -1.98 19.06
C LEU A 95 -27.35 -2.53 20.39
N TYR A 96 -27.57 -3.83 20.45
CA TYR A 96 -28.18 -4.51 21.59
C TYR A 96 -27.40 -5.75 22.02
N THR A 97 -27.35 -5.99 23.32
CA THR A 97 -26.77 -7.20 23.94
C THR A 97 -27.86 -8.08 24.56
N GLY A 98 -27.53 -9.34 24.84
CA GLY A 98 -28.43 -10.29 25.51
C GLY A 98 -28.90 -11.42 24.60
N THR A 99 -30.18 -11.77 24.68
CA THR A 99 -30.81 -12.78 23.81
C THR A 99 -31.85 -12.13 22.93
N CYS A 100 -32.19 -12.73 21.78
CA CYS A 100 -33.17 -12.12 20.86
C CYS A 100 -34.57 -11.87 21.46
N SER A 101 -34.89 -12.50 22.60
CA SER A 101 -36.12 -12.31 23.38
C SER A 101 -35.95 -11.44 24.63
N SER A 102 -34.74 -11.00 24.95
CA SER A 102 -34.41 -10.12 26.08
C SER A 102 -33.14 -9.34 25.73
N LEU A 103 -33.36 -8.21 25.06
CA LEU A 103 -32.32 -7.31 24.57
C LEU A 103 -32.17 -6.09 25.48
N THR A 104 -30.92 -5.69 25.72
CA THR A 104 -30.54 -4.45 26.40
C THR A 104 -29.86 -3.55 25.38
N LEU A 105 -30.32 -2.30 25.25
CA LEU A 105 -29.67 -1.29 24.41
C LEU A 105 -28.24 -1.04 24.92
N ALA A 106 -27.27 -1.09 24.02
CA ALA A 106 -25.87 -0.79 24.28
C ALA A 106 -25.48 0.57 23.73
N GLU A 107 -25.89 0.90 22.49
CA GLU A 107 -25.54 2.14 21.81
C GLU A 107 -26.56 2.51 20.71
N CYS A 108 -26.60 3.79 20.30
CA CYS A 108 -27.43 4.28 19.19
C CYS A 108 -26.70 5.38 18.40
N ASP A 109 -26.79 5.35 17.07
CA ASP A 109 -26.22 6.36 16.16
C ASP A 109 -27.14 6.68 14.96
N ASP A 110 -26.88 7.80 14.30
CA ASP A 110 -27.60 8.40 13.16
C ASP A 110 -26.63 8.74 12.00
N ASP A 111 -25.54 9.45 12.31
CA ASP A 111 -24.78 10.27 11.34
C ASP A 111 -23.25 10.07 11.39
N ASP A 112 -22.70 9.17 12.23
CA ASP A 112 -21.25 9.06 12.43
C ASP A 112 -20.49 8.37 11.25
N SER A 113 -21.18 7.93 10.19
CA SER A 113 -20.53 7.32 9.03
C SER A 113 -19.81 8.34 8.13
N PRO A 114 -18.65 8.00 7.54
CA PRO A 114 -18.06 8.78 6.46
C PRO A 114 -18.91 8.77 5.16
N ASN A 115 -20.00 8.00 5.08
CA ASN A 115 -20.80 7.80 3.86
C ASN A 115 -22.02 8.75 3.73
N GLY A 116 -22.00 9.92 4.37
CA GLY A 116 -23.09 10.89 4.38
C GLY A 116 -23.86 10.85 5.70
N ALA A 117 -25.18 11.07 5.67
CA ALA A 117 -26.07 10.95 6.84
C ALA A 117 -26.37 9.48 7.17
N MET A 118 -25.33 8.65 7.22
CA MET A 118 -25.45 7.22 7.45
C MET A 118 -24.87 6.90 8.82
N SER A 119 -25.36 5.85 9.48
CA SER A 119 -24.90 5.52 10.83
C SER A 119 -23.70 4.59 10.84
N MET A 120 -22.82 4.80 11.82
CA MET A 120 -21.66 3.99 12.13
C MET A 120 -21.47 3.88 13.65
N ILE A 121 -21.76 2.71 14.22
CA ILE A 121 -21.48 2.43 15.63
C ILE A 121 -20.09 1.79 15.75
N GLN A 122 -19.16 2.48 16.43
CA GLN A 122 -17.99 1.86 17.06
C GLN A 122 -18.27 1.69 18.56
N TYR A 123 -18.26 0.45 19.06
CA TYR A 123 -18.51 0.17 20.47
C TYR A 123 -17.49 -0.81 21.06
N GLU A 124 -17.03 -0.49 22.28
CA GLU A 124 -16.00 -1.22 23.02
C GLU A 124 -16.56 -1.86 24.30
N GLY A 125 -15.97 -2.98 24.71
CA GLY A 125 -16.31 -3.64 25.97
C GLY A 125 -17.35 -4.76 25.84
N PHE A 126 -17.58 -5.28 24.63
CA PHE A 126 -18.33 -6.52 24.48
C PHE A 126 -17.53 -7.72 24.97
N THR A 127 -18.22 -8.71 25.54
CA THR A 127 -17.67 -10.03 25.82
C THR A 127 -17.27 -10.71 24.50
N PRO A 128 -15.99 -11.05 24.25
CA PRO A 128 -15.56 -11.73 23.03
C PRO A 128 -16.31 -13.05 22.79
N GLY A 129 -16.65 -13.34 21.53
CA GLY A 129 -17.42 -14.52 21.14
C GLY A 129 -18.91 -14.48 21.50
N SER A 130 -19.40 -13.45 22.19
CA SER A 130 -20.84 -13.24 22.38
C SER A 130 -21.52 -12.79 21.07
N THR A 131 -22.84 -12.82 21.02
CA THR A 131 -23.63 -12.31 19.88
C THR A 131 -24.27 -10.98 20.24
N VAL A 132 -24.06 -9.97 19.39
CA VAL A 132 -24.79 -8.69 19.45
C VAL A 132 -25.86 -8.64 18.36
N TYR A 133 -26.89 -7.82 18.59
CA TYR A 133 -28.01 -7.60 17.68
C TYR A 133 -28.01 -6.14 17.25
N ILE A 134 -28.23 -5.90 15.97
CA ILE A 134 -28.12 -4.61 15.30
C ILE A 134 -29.49 -4.31 14.70
N ARG A 135 -30.08 -3.17 15.06
CA ARG A 135 -31.35 -2.66 14.54
C ARG A 135 -31.04 -1.53 13.58
N MET A 136 -31.63 -1.55 12.38
CA MET A 136 -31.43 -0.53 11.34
C MET A 136 -32.77 0.05 10.88
N TRP A 137 -32.86 1.37 10.72
CA TRP A 137 -34.03 2.07 10.18
C TRP A 137 -33.62 3.32 9.37
N ASP A 138 -34.59 3.93 8.71
CA ASP A 138 -34.47 5.21 8.00
C ASP A 138 -34.89 6.37 8.92
N PHE A 139 -34.17 7.49 8.91
CA PHE A 139 -34.47 8.64 9.77
C PHE A 139 -35.90 9.16 9.56
N GLY A 140 -36.73 9.07 10.60
CA GLY A 140 -38.12 9.53 10.55
C GLY A 140 -39.12 8.60 9.84
N GLY A 141 -38.70 7.38 9.45
CA GLY A 141 -39.63 6.33 8.98
C GLY A 141 -39.82 6.24 7.47
N GLY A 142 -38.78 6.48 6.67
CA GLY A 142 -38.75 6.07 5.27
C GLY A 142 -38.45 4.58 5.08
N THR A 143 -38.37 4.17 3.81
CA THR A 143 -37.85 2.85 3.45
C THR A 143 -37.02 2.91 2.18
N GLY A 144 -35.98 2.09 2.10
CA GLY A 144 -35.08 2.07 0.96
C GLY A 144 -34.08 0.91 0.97
N THR A 145 -33.21 0.89 -0.02
CA THR A 145 -32.01 0.05 -0.02
C THR A 145 -30.87 0.77 0.69
N PHE A 146 -30.00 0.01 1.35
CA PHE A 146 -28.76 0.45 1.96
C PHE A 146 -27.77 -0.72 1.94
N SER A 147 -26.54 -0.50 2.44
CA SER A 147 -25.63 -1.61 2.72
C SER A 147 -25.03 -1.50 4.12
N ILE A 148 -24.69 -2.63 4.73
CA ILE A 148 -24.12 -2.71 6.08
C ILE A 148 -22.88 -3.62 6.11
N CYS A 149 -21.86 -3.27 6.88
CA CYS A 149 -20.71 -4.14 7.14
C CYS A 149 -20.39 -4.16 8.65
N ALA A 150 -19.64 -5.18 9.08
CA ALA A 150 -19.00 -5.19 10.40
C ALA A 150 -17.51 -5.50 10.25
N VAL A 151 -16.68 -4.81 11.02
CA VAL A 151 -15.24 -5.07 11.17
C VAL A 151 -14.84 -5.13 12.63
N ALA A 152 -13.74 -5.83 12.90
CA ALA A 152 -13.15 -5.83 14.24
C ALA A 152 -12.46 -4.48 14.48
N GLY A 153 -12.83 -3.79 15.55
CA GLY A 153 -12.12 -2.59 16.00
C GLY A 153 -11.00 -2.91 16.97
N THR A 154 -10.25 -1.87 17.32
CA THR A 154 -9.17 -1.89 18.31
C THR A 154 -9.66 -1.22 19.61
N PRO A 155 -9.32 -1.72 20.81
CA PRO A 155 -9.74 -1.06 22.05
C PRO A 155 -8.96 0.24 22.28
N SER A 156 -9.66 1.35 22.46
CA SER A 156 -9.10 2.69 22.77
C SER A 156 -8.18 2.75 24.01
N THR A 157 -8.20 1.71 24.84
CA THR A 157 -7.39 1.59 26.06
C THR A 157 -6.11 0.78 25.89
N CYS A 158 -5.90 0.11 24.75
CA CYS A 158 -4.58 -0.36 24.34
C CYS A 158 -3.95 0.75 23.48
N THR A 159 -2.70 1.13 23.75
CA THR A 159 -1.99 2.14 22.95
C THR A 159 -1.73 1.66 21.52
N GLY A 160 -1.46 2.59 20.60
CA GLY A 160 -1.09 2.32 19.21
C GLY A 160 -2.26 2.02 18.27
N ALA A 161 -2.34 2.77 17.17
CA ALA A 161 -3.52 2.83 16.30
C ALA A 161 -3.40 2.03 15.00
N ALA A 162 -2.37 1.18 14.86
CA ALA A 162 -2.08 0.48 13.61
C ALA A 162 -2.19 -1.04 13.70
N THR A 163 -2.39 -1.67 12.54
CA THR A 163 -2.19 -3.11 12.34
C THR A 163 -0.72 -3.45 12.61
N ASN A 164 -0.46 -4.59 13.24
CA ASN A 164 0.85 -5.18 13.56
C ASN A 164 1.88 -4.34 14.34
N ASP A 165 1.67 -3.05 14.55
CA ASP A 165 2.39 -2.25 15.54
C ASP A 165 2.12 -2.74 16.96
N ASN A 166 0.86 -3.14 17.24
CA ASN A 166 0.44 -3.45 18.60
C ASN A 166 0.04 -4.92 18.83
N CYS A 167 0.34 -5.43 20.04
CA CYS A 167 0.11 -6.83 20.42
C CYS A 167 -1.36 -7.31 20.31
N PRO A 168 -2.39 -6.48 20.60
CA PRO A 168 -3.79 -6.85 20.39
C PRO A 168 -4.22 -6.89 18.92
N THR A 169 -3.43 -6.31 18.01
CA THR A 169 -3.75 -6.10 16.58
C THR A 169 -2.72 -6.71 15.63
N PRO A 170 -2.21 -7.94 15.88
CA PRO A 170 -1.06 -8.48 15.16
C PRO A 170 -1.39 -8.78 13.69
N ALA A 171 -0.37 -8.71 12.82
CA ALA A 171 -0.47 -9.28 11.48
C ALA A 171 -0.70 -10.79 11.58
N ILE A 172 -1.45 -11.38 10.64
CA ILE A 172 -1.70 -12.83 10.63
C ILE A 172 -0.70 -13.51 9.70
N LEU A 173 0.04 -14.50 10.22
CA LEU A 173 0.92 -15.37 9.46
C LEU A 173 0.27 -16.73 9.21
N THR A 174 0.28 -17.15 7.95
CA THR A 174 -0.08 -18.51 7.52
C THR A 174 1.17 -19.25 7.10
N GLN A 175 1.39 -20.46 7.63
CA GLN A 175 2.51 -21.31 7.24
C GLN A 175 2.34 -21.78 5.79
N SER A 176 3.33 -21.53 4.94
CA SER A 176 3.28 -21.83 3.51
C SER A 176 4.70 -21.96 2.93
N ALA A 177 4.83 -22.27 1.64
CA ALA A 177 6.14 -22.30 0.98
C ALA A 177 6.68 -20.89 0.62
N GLY A 178 5.96 -19.81 0.97
CA GLY A 178 6.31 -18.44 0.64
C GLY A 178 7.24 -17.76 1.65
N THR A 179 7.35 -16.45 1.49
CA THR A 179 8.05 -15.52 2.40
C THR A 179 7.11 -14.39 2.81
N PHE A 180 7.47 -13.67 3.88
CA PHE A 180 7.00 -12.31 4.10
C PHE A 180 8.19 -11.40 4.40
N SER A 181 8.14 -10.17 3.89
CA SER A 181 9.06 -9.08 4.20
C SER A 181 8.33 -8.03 5.04
N ALA A 182 9.05 -7.35 5.93
CA ALA A 182 8.58 -6.21 6.72
C ALA A 182 9.79 -5.45 7.30
N SER A 183 9.54 -4.33 7.98
CA SER A 183 10.59 -3.51 8.61
C SER A 183 10.44 -3.38 10.12
N THR A 184 11.45 -2.77 10.74
CA THR A 184 11.43 -2.17 12.08
C THR A 184 11.53 -0.64 11.98
N ASP A 185 10.85 -0.03 11.01
CA ASP A 185 10.89 1.41 10.77
C ASP A 185 10.41 2.25 11.97
N VAL A 186 10.72 3.56 12.00
CA VAL A 186 10.34 4.51 13.06
C VAL A 186 8.82 4.73 13.20
N THR A 187 8.03 4.20 12.27
CA THR A 187 6.57 4.09 12.39
C THR A 187 6.11 3.10 13.48
N PHE A 188 6.94 2.13 13.87
CA PHE A 188 6.68 1.22 14.99
C PHE A 188 7.03 1.86 16.33
N THR A 189 6.20 1.65 17.34
CA THR A 189 6.39 2.22 18.69
C THR A 189 6.91 1.20 19.70
N ALA A 190 7.50 1.69 20.80
CA ALA A 190 8.02 0.85 21.88
C ALA A 190 6.87 0.32 22.76
N ASP A 191 6.26 -0.80 22.36
CA ASP A 191 5.14 -1.38 23.07
C ASP A 191 5.58 -2.35 24.15
N LEU A 192 5.25 -1.98 25.40
CA LEU A 192 5.61 -2.71 26.62
C LEU A 192 4.39 -3.31 27.37
N PRO A 193 3.44 -4.01 26.71
CA PRO A 193 2.29 -4.58 27.41
C PRO A 193 2.69 -5.63 28.47
N GLY A 194 1.99 -5.59 29.61
CA GLY A 194 2.12 -6.60 30.66
C GLY A 194 3.55 -6.75 31.19
N ASN A 195 4.12 -7.95 31.02
CA ASN A 195 5.48 -8.28 31.44
C ASN A 195 6.48 -8.42 30.28
N VAL A 196 6.18 -8.02 29.03
CA VAL A 196 7.06 -8.31 27.88
C VAL A 196 8.51 -7.84 28.10
N ASN A 197 8.69 -6.65 28.68
CA ASN A 197 10.00 -6.06 28.98
C ASN A 197 10.87 -6.89 29.96
N SER A 198 10.27 -7.83 30.70
CA SER A 198 11.01 -8.73 31.61
C SER A 198 11.29 -10.12 31.03
N VAL A 199 10.73 -10.44 29.86
CA VAL A 199 10.87 -11.74 29.19
C VAL A 199 11.45 -11.65 27.78
N PHE A 200 11.53 -10.46 27.19
CA PHE A 200 12.29 -10.22 25.97
C PHE A 200 13.79 -10.23 26.24
N CYS A 201 14.56 -10.44 25.19
CA CYS A 201 16.00 -10.74 25.27
C CYS A 201 16.91 -9.60 24.81
N GLY A 202 16.36 -8.39 24.74
CA GLY A 202 17.08 -7.13 24.63
C GLY A 202 16.18 -6.00 25.10
N SER A 203 16.51 -4.78 24.69
CA SER A 203 15.61 -3.64 24.78
C SER A 203 14.45 -3.77 23.78
N ILE A 204 13.43 -2.94 23.93
CA ILE A 204 12.27 -2.88 23.03
C ILE A 204 12.10 -1.42 22.65
N GLU A 205 12.15 -1.12 21.36
CA GLU A 205 12.18 0.26 20.84
C GLU A 205 11.17 0.52 19.72
N ASN A 206 10.99 -0.45 18.82
CA ASN A 206 10.24 -0.32 17.57
C ASN A 206 9.73 -1.71 17.14
N ASN A 207 8.93 -2.32 18.01
CA ASN A 207 8.52 -3.71 17.88
C ASN A 207 7.22 -3.88 17.08
N SER A 208 7.14 -5.01 16.38
CA SER A 208 6.02 -5.44 15.55
C SER A 208 5.57 -6.86 15.90
N TRP A 209 4.29 -7.14 15.71
CA TRP A 209 3.61 -8.34 16.24
C TRP A 209 2.91 -9.14 15.15
N TYR A 210 3.16 -10.45 15.16
CA TYR A 210 2.69 -11.39 14.15
C TYR A 210 2.07 -12.64 14.79
N GLN A 211 0.78 -12.88 14.60
CA GLN A 211 0.09 -14.05 15.11
C GLN A 211 0.15 -15.22 14.14
N PHE A 212 0.43 -16.41 14.65
CA PHE A 212 0.23 -17.67 13.92
C PHE A 212 -0.53 -18.69 14.77
N THR A 213 -1.24 -19.61 14.12
CA THR A 213 -1.83 -20.80 14.77
C THR A 213 -0.87 -21.98 14.62
N ALA A 214 -0.53 -22.64 15.72
CA ALA A 214 0.41 -23.77 15.69
C ALA A 214 -0.21 -25.00 15.00
N SER A 215 0.36 -25.41 13.86
CA SER A 215 0.04 -26.68 13.18
C SER A 215 0.80 -27.89 13.72
N SER A 216 1.81 -27.66 14.57
CA SER A 216 2.73 -28.67 15.11
C SER A 216 3.30 -28.19 16.45
N ALA A 217 3.98 -29.07 17.19
CA ALA A 217 4.60 -28.72 18.47
C ALA A 217 5.90 -27.88 18.36
N THR A 218 6.43 -27.68 17.14
CA THR A 218 7.66 -26.94 16.88
C THR A 218 7.56 -26.19 15.55
N HIS A 219 7.76 -24.87 15.59
CA HIS A 219 7.72 -23.99 14.43
C HIS A 219 9.03 -23.21 14.29
N THR A 220 9.49 -23.00 13.07
CA THR A 220 10.70 -22.24 12.75
C THR A 220 10.37 -21.03 11.90
N PHE A 221 11.04 -19.92 12.16
CA PHE A 221 11.01 -18.68 11.39
C PHE A 221 12.46 -18.39 10.95
N PRO A 222 12.91 -18.94 9.81
CA PRO A 222 14.23 -18.69 9.27
C PRO A 222 14.24 -17.28 8.65
N ILE A 223 15.07 -16.42 9.22
CA ILE A 223 15.31 -15.05 8.77
C ILE A 223 16.33 -15.15 7.64
N VAL A 224 15.90 -14.86 6.42
CA VAL A 224 16.68 -15.05 5.18
C VAL A 224 17.23 -13.75 4.60
N SER A 225 16.74 -12.60 5.06
CA SER A 225 17.33 -11.29 4.80
C SER A 225 17.26 -10.43 6.07
N VAL A 226 18.30 -9.63 6.31
CA VAL A 226 18.31 -8.46 7.19
C VAL A 226 19.14 -7.38 6.49
N THR A 227 18.50 -6.32 6.02
CA THR A 227 19.08 -5.26 5.17
C THR A 227 18.57 -3.88 5.61
N GLY A 228 19.00 -2.80 4.96
CA GLY A 228 18.46 -1.44 5.22
C GLY A 228 18.85 -0.79 6.56
N CYS A 229 19.35 -1.57 7.53
CA CYS A 229 19.69 -1.15 8.88
C CYS A 229 20.48 0.16 8.97
N VAL A 230 19.90 1.18 9.61
CA VAL A 230 20.49 2.52 9.79
C VAL A 230 21.84 2.47 10.51
N ASN A 231 21.96 1.62 11.55
CA ASN A 231 23.13 1.51 12.43
C ASN A 231 23.88 0.17 12.28
N ASN A 232 23.37 -0.74 11.46
CA ASN A 232 23.84 -2.13 11.30
C ASN A 232 23.73 -2.98 12.58
N TYR A 233 22.83 -2.64 13.50
CA TYR A 233 22.57 -3.40 14.72
C TYR A 233 21.62 -4.57 14.50
N GLY A 234 20.89 -4.59 13.39
CA GLY A 234 20.03 -5.71 12.99
C GLY A 234 18.70 -5.75 13.74
N ILE A 235 18.02 -6.89 13.66
CA ILE A 235 16.74 -7.13 14.36
C ILE A 235 16.91 -8.11 15.52
N GLN A 236 16.00 -8.02 16.47
CA GLN A 236 15.75 -9.00 17.52
C GLN A 236 14.39 -9.69 17.29
N ALA A 237 14.21 -10.95 17.69
CA ALA A 237 12.94 -11.64 17.50
C ALA A 237 12.69 -12.75 18.54
N HIS A 238 11.43 -12.94 18.94
CA HIS A 238 11.03 -13.88 19.99
C HIS A 238 9.56 -14.31 19.87
N VAL A 239 9.21 -15.56 20.19
CA VAL A 239 7.83 -16.08 20.17
C VAL A 239 7.26 -16.28 21.57
N TYR A 240 6.00 -15.89 21.76
CA TYR A 240 5.28 -15.93 23.02
C TYR A 240 3.93 -16.65 22.92
N SER A 241 3.53 -17.30 24.01
CA SER A 241 2.10 -17.49 24.34
C SER A 241 1.62 -16.30 25.16
N VAL A 242 0.45 -15.76 24.83
CA VAL A 242 -0.03 -14.48 25.38
C VAL A 242 -1.35 -14.68 26.13
N SER A 243 -1.50 -14.02 27.28
CA SER A 243 -2.78 -13.85 27.98
C SER A 243 -3.34 -12.44 27.79
N TYR A 244 -4.66 -12.35 27.69
CA TYR A 244 -5.40 -11.11 27.44
C TYR A 244 -6.29 -10.77 28.63
N ASN A 245 -6.52 -9.47 28.88
CA ASN A 245 -7.53 -9.04 29.86
C ASN A 245 -8.95 -9.08 29.24
N THR A 246 -9.95 -8.70 30.03
CA THR A 246 -11.36 -8.59 29.60
C THR A 246 -11.59 -7.61 28.44
N ASN A 247 -10.63 -6.71 28.18
CA ASN A 247 -10.70 -5.66 27.18
C ASN A 247 -9.85 -6.00 25.94
N GLY A 248 -9.36 -7.24 25.82
CA GLY A 248 -8.54 -7.66 24.68
C GLY A 248 -7.09 -7.15 24.67
N CYS A 249 -6.63 -6.36 25.65
CA CYS A 249 -5.21 -5.99 25.70
C CYS A 249 -4.34 -7.14 26.23
N CYS A 250 -3.13 -7.27 25.68
CA CYS A 250 -2.13 -8.24 26.13
C CYS A 250 -1.65 -7.91 27.55
N THR A 251 -1.53 -8.93 28.41
CA THR A 251 -1.19 -8.76 29.84
C THR A 251 -0.11 -9.70 30.37
N GLY A 252 0.12 -10.83 29.71
CA GLY A 252 1.07 -11.84 30.16
C GLY A 252 1.73 -12.53 28.98
N PHE A 253 3.05 -12.65 29.03
CA PHE A 253 3.91 -13.20 27.99
C PHE A 253 4.77 -14.31 28.59
N THR A 254 4.67 -15.50 28.00
CA THR A 254 5.53 -16.65 28.32
C THR A 254 6.35 -17.00 27.09
N SER A 255 7.68 -17.04 27.25
CA SER A 255 8.63 -17.39 26.21
C SER A 255 8.39 -18.80 25.66
N MET A 256 8.28 -18.93 24.33
CA MET A 256 8.10 -20.20 23.62
C MET A 256 9.24 -20.53 22.64
N SER A 257 10.19 -19.61 22.41
CA SER A 257 11.34 -19.81 21.50
C SER A 257 12.69 -19.52 22.15
N ASN A 258 13.77 -19.82 21.42
CA ASN A 258 15.02 -19.11 21.64
C ASN A 258 14.83 -17.60 21.42
N CYS A 259 15.64 -16.82 22.11
CA CYS A 259 15.95 -15.46 21.69
C CYS A 259 16.69 -15.49 20.35
N TYR A 260 16.32 -14.61 19.43
CA TYR A 260 17.18 -14.19 18.34
C TYR A 260 17.60 -12.74 18.59
N ASN A 261 18.88 -12.52 18.90
CA ASN A 261 19.50 -11.20 18.99
C ASN A 261 20.98 -11.34 18.60
N PRO A 262 21.32 -11.31 17.31
CA PRO A 262 22.70 -11.37 16.83
C PRO A 262 23.49 -10.08 17.09
N SER A 263 22.81 -8.99 17.45
CA SER A 263 23.35 -7.62 17.56
C SER A 263 24.09 -7.10 16.32
N ASN A 264 23.72 -7.60 15.14
CA ASN A 264 24.14 -7.14 13.80
C ASN A 264 23.24 -7.80 12.73
N THR A 265 23.55 -7.64 11.44
CA THR A 265 22.76 -8.22 10.33
C THR A 265 22.98 -9.73 10.07
N THR A 266 23.64 -10.48 10.98
CA THR A 266 23.82 -11.93 10.84
C THR A 266 22.48 -12.66 10.88
N LEU A 267 22.18 -13.43 9.83
CA LEU A 267 20.97 -14.23 9.68
C LEU A 267 20.90 -15.40 10.67
N GLY A 268 19.69 -15.93 10.89
CA GLY A 268 19.48 -17.13 11.70
C GLY A 268 18.03 -17.59 11.73
N THR A 269 17.58 -18.15 12.85
CA THR A 269 16.24 -18.76 12.95
C THR A 269 15.68 -18.64 14.36
N VAL A 270 14.45 -18.15 14.47
CA VAL A 270 13.65 -18.29 15.69
C VAL A 270 12.97 -19.65 15.66
N THR A 271 13.17 -20.46 16.69
CA THR A 271 12.61 -21.80 16.83
C THR A 271 11.71 -21.85 18.05
N ALA A 272 10.40 -21.85 17.82
CA ALA A 272 9.39 -22.00 18.84
C ALA A 272 9.12 -23.49 19.11
N THR A 273 9.05 -23.90 20.37
CA THR A 273 8.93 -25.30 20.80
C THR A 273 7.92 -25.46 21.94
N GLY A 274 7.42 -26.68 22.16
CA GLY A 274 6.41 -26.93 23.22
C GLY A 274 5.05 -26.33 22.90
N LEU A 275 4.75 -26.12 21.62
CA LEU A 275 3.51 -25.50 21.16
C LEU A 275 2.34 -26.51 21.23
N THR A 276 1.17 -26.02 21.63
CA THR A 276 -0.09 -26.76 21.59
C THR A 276 -0.74 -26.55 20.23
N ILE A 277 -0.96 -27.64 19.49
CA ILE A 277 -1.57 -27.59 18.16
C ILE A 277 -2.98 -26.97 18.25
N GLY A 278 -3.28 -26.02 17.36
CA GLY A 278 -4.53 -25.27 17.33
C GLY A 278 -4.55 -24.00 18.20
N ASN A 279 -3.55 -23.77 19.05
CA ASN A 279 -3.43 -22.52 19.80
C ASN A 279 -2.75 -21.42 18.97
N ASN A 280 -3.09 -20.17 19.26
CA ASN A 280 -2.43 -18.99 18.70
C ASN A 280 -1.23 -18.57 19.54
N TYR A 281 -0.20 -18.07 18.86
CA TYR A 281 1.05 -17.57 19.42
C TYR A 281 1.46 -16.29 18.69
N LEU A 282 2.19 -15.40 19.37
CA LEU A 282 2.73 -14.19 18.75
C LEU A 282 4.24 -14.32 18.57
N LEU A 283 4.71 -14.08 17.35
CA LEU A 283 6.09 -13.68 17.06
C LEU A 283 6.18 -12.16 17.21
N MET A 284 7.12 -11.68 18.02
CA MET A 284 7.51 -10.28 18.11
C MET A 284 8.84 -10.10 17.39
N ILE A 285 8.98 -9.02 16.63
CA ILE A 285 10.23 -8.62 15.96
C ILE A 285 10.48 -7.15 16.28
N ASP A 286 11.71 -6.80 16.65
CA ASP A 286 12.12 -5.48 17.14
C ASP A 286 13.45 -5.07 16.47
N GLY A 287 13.68 -3.78 16.29
CA GLY A 287 14.94 -3.25 15.77
C GLY A 287 15.95 -3.12 16.90
N ASN A 288 17.09 -3.82 16.82
CA ASN A 288 18.02 -3.89 17.95
C ASN A 288 18.54 -2.50 18.35
N ALA A 289 18.21 -2.05 19.56
CA ALA A 289 18.49 -0.69 20.05
C ALA A 289 17.83 0.41 19.21
N GLY A 290 16.62 0.15 18.70
CA GLY A 290 15.83 1.06 17.86
C GLY A 290 16.33 1.17 16.41
N ASP A 291 17.04 0.16 15.89
CA ASP A 291 17.55 0.21 14.53
C ASP A 291 16.42 -0.01 13.49
N GLY A 292 16.35 0.86 12.49
CA GLY A 292 15.41 0.72 11.38
C GLY A 292 15.97 -0.24 10.33
N CYS A 293 15.47 -1.47 10.30
CA CYS A 293 15.96 -2.56 9.47
C CYS A 293 14.84 -3.21 8.64
N GLU A 294 15.18 -3.64 7.43
CA GLU A 294 14.37 -4.52 6.59
C GLU A 294 14.68 -5.98 6.90
N PHE A 295 13.65 -6.83 6.91
CA PHE A 295 13.84 -8.26 7.10
C PHE A 295 12.88 -9.13 6.29
N THR A 296 13.31 -10.35 5.98
CA THR A 296 12.50 -11.35 5.29
C THR A 296 12.53 -12.67 6.04
N ILE A 297 11.36 -13.27 6.27
CA ILE A 297 11.19 -14.59 6.89
C ILE A 297 10.61 -15.57 5.87
N SER A 298 11.14 -16.79 5.84
CA SER A 298 10.74 -17.86 4.92
C SER A 298 9.87 -18.94 5.56
N GLY A 299 9.08 -19.65 4.77
CA GLY A 299 8.14 -20.68 5.27
C GLY A 299 6.81 -20.13 5.77
N TRP A 300 6.53 -18.85 5.52
CA TRP A 300 5.40 -18.09 6.04
C TRP A 300 4.93 -17.04 5.05
N THR A 301 3.64 -16.72 5.06
CA THR A 301 3.01 -15.62 4.30
C THR A 301 2.14 -14.79 5.23
N GLY A 302 2.25 -13.46 5.16
CA GLY A 302 1.57 -12.53 6.06
C GLY A 302 0.39 -11.79 5.42
N THR A 303 -0.59 -11.41 6.25
CA THR A 303 -1.70 -10.50 5.92
C THR A 303 -1.89 -9.49 7.06
N GLY A 304 -2.12 -8.21 6.72
CA GLY A 304 -2.19 -7.14 7.73
C GLY A 304 -0.81 -6.73 8.29
N ILE A 305 0.26 -7.01 7.55
CA ILE A 305 1.60 -6.46 7.78
C ILE A 305 1.61 -4.98 7.35
N LEU A 306 2.15 -4.08 8.17
CA LEU A 306 2.57 -2.76 7.70
C LEU A 306 3.76 -2.92 6.74
N PRO A 307 3.88 -2.03 5.73
CA PRO A 307 4.75 -2.26 4.58
C PRO A 307 6.19 -1.80 4.82
N VAL A 308 7.15 -2.51 4.19
CA VAL A 308 8.28 -2.04 3.36
C VAL A 308 8.59 -3.28 2.44
N SER A 309 9.09 -3.23 1.19
CA SER A 309 9.92 -2.23 0.50
C SER A 309 9.56 -1.95 -0.98
N LEU A 310 9.97 -0.75 -1.41
CA LEU A 310 10.37 -0.43 -2.77
C LEU A 310 11.75 -1.07 -3.04
N SER A 311 11.76 -2.30 -3.56
CA SER A 311 12.95 -3.16 -3.59
C SER A 311 14.07 -2.62 -4.47
N GLU A 312 13.72 -1.98 -5.60
CA GLU A 312 14.66 -1.23 -6.42
C GLU A 312 14.01 0.02 -6.99
N PHE A 313 14.76 1.13 -7.02
CA PHE A 313 14.48 2.27 -7.88
C PHE A 313 15.75 2.59 -8.65
N ASN A 314 15.62 2.62 -9.98
CA ASN A 314 16.69 2.75 -10.94
C ASN A 314 16.27 3.64 -12.10
N GLY A 315 17.26 4.08 -12.88
CA GLY A 315 16.97 4.70 -14.16
C GLY A 315 18.18 4.79 -15.07
N VAL A 316 17.90 4.87 -16.37
CA VAL A 316 18.87 4.83 -17.45
C VAL A 316 18.52 5.92 -18.46
N SER A 317 19.53 6.66 -18.92
CA SER A 317 19.34 7.63 -19.99
C SER A 317 19.24 6.92 -21.35
N THR A 318 18.25 7.30 -22.15
CA THR A 318 17.95 6.74 -23.48
C THR A 318 17.84 7.87 -24.51
N THR A 319 17.85 7.53 -25.80
CA THR A 319 17.63 8.49 -26.90
C THR A 319 16.24 9.13 -26.90
N SER A 320 15.30 8.65 -26.06
CA SER A 320 13.95 9.21 -25.94
C SER A 320 13.74 10.00 -24.65
N GLY A 321 14.76 10.09 -23.79
CA GLY A 321 14.68 10.64 -22.45
C GLY A 321 15.18 9.67 -21.37
N ASN A 322 14.91 9.98 -20.10
CA ASN A 322 15.34 9.13 -18.99
C ASN A 322 14.24 8.13 -18.64
N GLN A 323 14.57 6.85 -18.78
CA GLN A 323 13.72 5.74 -18.36
C GLN A 323 13.96 5.48 -16.88
N LEU A 324 12.91 5.60 -16.08
CA LEU A 324 12.87 5.20 -14.68
C LEU A 324 12.18 3.84 -14.57
N THR A 325 12.62 3.00 -13.64
CA THR A 325 12.04 1.69 -13.34
C THR A 325 12.12 1.41 -11.85
N TRP A 326 11.05 0.86 -11.29
CA TRP A 326 11.06 0.37 -9.91
C TRP A 326 10.20 -0.86 -9.75
N ASP A 327 10.51 -1.61 -8.70
CA ASP A 327 9.74 -2.76 -8.24
C ASP A 327 9.33 -2.55 -6.78
N THR A 328 8.17 -3.10 -6.41
CA THR A 328 7.73 -3.25 -5.01
C THR A 328 7.57 -4.73 -4.71
N GLU A 329 8.06 -5.20 -3.56
CA GLU A 329 7.80 -6.59 -3.11
C GLU A 329 6.37 -6.75 -2.60
N SER A 330 5.84 -5.70 -1.98
CA SER A 330 4.46 -5.57 -1.51
C SER A 330 4.09 -4.09 -1.38
N GLU A 331 2.79 -3.81 -1.43
CA GLU A 331 2.23 -2.47 -1.23
C GLU A 331 1.09 -2.55 -0.21
N TYR A 332 0.88 -1.50 0.57
CA TYR A 332 -0.23 -1.39 1.51
C TYR A 332 -0.90 -0.05 1.34
N LYS A 333 -2.18 -0.05 0.96
CA LYS A 333 -2.98 1.14 0.68
C LYS A 333 -2.32 2.14 -0.31
N ASN A 334 -1.38 1.72 -1.13
CA ASN A 334 -0.71 2.60 -2.09
C ASN A 334 -1.70 3.04 -3.19
N ASP A 335 -2.05 4.33 -3.21
CA ASP A 335 -2.90 4.91 -4.25
C ASP A 335 -2.07 5.16 -5.51
N TYR A 336 -0.90 5.81 -5.36
CA TYR A 336 0.02 6.05 -6.47
C TYR A 336 1.44 6.42 -6.06
N PHE A 337 2.37 6.24 -7.00
CA PHE A 337 3.69 6.85 -6.98
C PHE A 337 3.67 8.17 -7.75
N GLU A 338 4.04 9.26 -7.09
CA GLU A 338 4.36 10.53 -7.71
C GLU A 338 5.87 10.55 -8.06
N VAL A 339 6.17 10.72 -9.34
CA VAL A 339 7.55 10.77 -9.85
C VAL A 339 8.05 12.21 -9.73
N MET A 340 9.07 12.40 -8.90
CA MET A 340 9.65 13.70 -8.60
C MET A 340 10.99 13.86 -9.33
N TYR A 341 11.25 15.04 -9.88
CA TYR A 341 12.47 15.38 -10.62
C TYR A 341 13.12 16.67 -10.11
N SER A 342 14.45 16.71 -10.14
CA SER A 342 15.25 17.87 -9.74
C SER A 342 16.50 18.00 -10.62
N ARG A 343 17.00 19.24 -10.76
CA ARG A 343 18.30 19.54 -11.39
C ARG A 343 19.43 19.78 -10.40
N ASP A 344 19.12 20.06 -9.14
CA ASP A 344 20.05 20.45 -8.08
C ASP A 344 20.10 19.45 -6.90
N ALA A 345 19.21 18.44 -6.91
CA ALA A 345 18.94 17.49 -5.83
C ALA A 345 18.35 18.09 -4.55
N ASP A 346 17.82 19.32 -4.61
CA ASP A 346 17.24 20.06 -3.49
C ASP A 346 15.78 20.44 -3.80
N HIS A 347 15.54 21.12 -4.92
CA HIS A 347 14.22 21.50 -5.39
C HIS A 347 13.65 20.42 -6.32
N PHE A 348 12.66 19.67 -5.83
CA PHE A 348 11.96 18.63 -6.57
C PHE A 348 10.58 19.08 -7.04
N GLU A 349 10.26 18.85 -8.32
CA GLU A 349 8.95 19.08 -8.94
C GLU A 349 8.30 17.76 -9.38
N PRO A 350 6.98 17.59 -9.26
CA PRO A 350 6.27 16.40 -9.75
C PRO A 350 6.19 16.43 -11.28
N ILE A 351 6.59 15.33 -11.92
CA ILE A 351 6.60 15.19 -13.40
C ILE A 351 5.67 14.09 -13.92
N GLY A 352 5.07 13.29 -13.03
CA GLY A 352 4.10 12.26 -13.42
C GLY A 352 3.58 11.47 -12.22
N VAL A 353 2.46 10.79 -12.44
CA VAL A 353 1.82 9.91 -11.45
C VAL A 353 1.58 8.54 -12.08
N ILE A 354 1.98 7.48 -11.38
CA ILE A 354 1.75 6.09 -11.75
C ILE A 354 0.93 5.43 -10.65
N GLN A 355 -0.25 4.91 -11.01
CA GLN A 355 -1.16 4.27 -10.05
C GLN A 355 -0.53 3.04 -9.40
N GLY A 356 -0.72 2.93 -8.08
CA GLY A 356 -0.30 1.78 -7.29
C GLY A 356 -1.23 0.58 -7.49
N ALA A 357 -0.89 -0.52 -6.83
CA ALA A 357 -1.73 -1.72 -6.77
C ALA A 357 -2.62 -1.76 -5.51
N GLY A 358 -2.69 -0.68 -4.72
CA GLY A 358 -3.45 -0.61 -3.48
C GLY A 358 -2.77 -1.40 -2.36
N THR A 359 -3.44 -2.45 -1.88
CA THR A 359 -2.85 -3.41 -0.93
C THR A 359 -2.59 -4.73 -1.65
N THR A 360 -1.32 -5.09 -1.84
CA THR A 360 -0.89 -6.32 -2.51
C THR A 360 0.37 -6.90 -1.85
N SER A 361 0.48 -8.23 -1.82
CA SER A 361 1.69 -8.95 -1.45
C SER A 361 2.31 -9.69 -2.66
N GLN A 362 1.96 -9.25 -3.86
CA GLN A 362 2.57 -9.70 -5.11
C GLN A 362 3.52 -8.63 -5.62
N LEU A 363 4.70 -9.05 -6.10
CA LEU A 363 5.65 -8.15 -6.73
C LEU A 363 4.99 -7.37 -7.87
N GLN A 364 5.13 -6.04 -7.85
CA GLN A 364 4.71 -5.17 -8.93
C GLN A 364 5.94 -4.53 -9.58
N SER A 365 5.86 -4.31 -10.89
CA SER A 365 6.92 -3.68 -11.68
C SER A 365 6.38 -2.45 -12.41
N TYR A 366 7.07 -1.33 -12.26
CA TYR A 366 6.64 -0.03 -12.76
C TYR A 366 7.73 0.64 -13.59
N GLN A 367 7.29 1.52 -14.49
CA GLN A 367 8.18 2.28 -15.36
C GLN A 367 7.61 3.66 -15.67
N PHE A 368 8.50 4.65 -15.79
CA PHE A 368 8.14 6.01 -16.19
C PHE A 368 9.20 6.59 -17.14
N MET A 369 8.79 7.20 -18.25
CA MET A 369 9.69 7.82 -19.22
C MET A 369 9.60 9.35 -19.11
N HIS A 370 10.63 9.98 -18.56
CA HIS A 370 10.76 11.44 -18.61
C HIS A 370 11.34 11.84 -19.97
N GLN A 371 10.52 12.43 -20.85
CA GLN A 371 10.93 12.93 -22.16
C GLN A 371 11.42 14.39 -22.08
N GLY A 372 12.22 14.82 -23.06
CA GLY A 372 12.65 16.23 -23.16
C GLY A 372 13.65 16.68 -22.09
N VAL A 373 14.27 15.74 -21.39
CA VAL A 373 15.22 16.03 -20.29
C VAL A 373 16.45 16.77 -20.82
N PRO A 374 16.83 17.92 -20.23
CA PRO A 374 18.06 18.61 -20.58
C PRO A 374 19.30 17.74 -20.34
N THR A 375 20.36 18.02 -21.09
CA THR A 375 21.66 17.36 -20.94
C THR A 375 22.32 17.72 -19.61
N GLY A 376 22.97 16.75 -18.97
CA GLY A 376 23.59 16.89 -17.64
C GLY A 376 23.04 15.88 -16.64
N THR A 377 23.33 16.09 -15.35
CA THR A 377 22.81 15.22 -14.29
C THR A 377 21.39 15.63 -13.92
N SER A 378 20.48 14.65 -13.95
CA SER A 378 19.11 14.75 -13.47
C SER A 378 18.94 13.92 -12.21
N PHE A 379 18.23 14.42 -11.22
CA PHE A 379 17.92 13.70 -9.98
C PHE A 379 16.46 13.32 -9.94
N TYR A 380 16.16 12.14 -9.40
CA TYR A 380 14.80 11.61 -9.30
C TYR A 380 14.59 10.96 -7.94
N LYS A 381 13.40 11.11 -7.39
CA LYS A 381 12.86 10.27 -6.31
C LYS A 381 11.42 9.89 -6.65
N LEU A 382 10.92 8.83 -6.04
CA LEU A 382 9.49 8.55 -5.99
C LEU A 382 8.97 9.08 -4.66
N GLN A 383 7.74 9.55 -4.67
CA GLN A 383 6.95 9.74 -3.47
C GLN A 383 5.74 8.81 -3.57
N GLN A 384 5.75 7.75 -2.75
CA GLN A 384 4.57 6.91 -2.59
C GLN A 384 3.49 7.74 -1.90
N VAL A 385 2.25 7.63 -2.36
CA VAL A 385 1.09 8.29 -1.78
C VAL A 385 0.03 7.22 -1.49
N ASP A 386 -0.33 7.10 -0.23
CA ASP A 386 -1.32 6.12 0.22
C ASP A 386 -2.76 6.68 0.10
N LEU A 387 -3.77 5.81 0.16
CA LEU A 387 -5.21 6.14 0.03
C LEU A 387 -5.73 7.11 1.12
N ASN A 388 -4.97 7.33 2.19
CA ASN A 388 -5.22 8.33 3.24
C ASN A 388 -4.55 9.70 2.95
N GLY A 389 -3.76 9.81 1.86
CA GLY A 389 -2.96 10.98 1.51
C GLY A 389 -1.60 11.07 2.20
N GLU A 390 -1.19 10.05 2.96
CA GLU A 390 0.15 9.95 3.56
C GLU A 390 1.22 9.75 2.49
N ARG A 391 2.45 10.23 2.75
CA ARG A 391 3.50 10.36 1.73
C ARG A 391 4.86 9.90 2.21
N THR A 392 5.48 8.99 1.46
CA THR A 392 6.79 8.39 1.79
C THR A 392 7.75 8.53 0.61
N ASP A 393 8.92 9.12 0.85
CA ASP A 393 9.94 9.35 -0.19
C ASP A 393 10.87 8.14 -0.36
N SER A 394 11.22 7.82 -1.62
CA SER A 394 12.28 6.86 -1.93
C SER A 394 13.68 7.49 -1.84
N LYS A 395 14.72 6.64 -1.94
CA LYS A 395 16.09 7.09 -2.24
C LYS A 395 16.11 7.98 -3.50
N ILE A 396 16.95 9.01 -3.49
CA ILE A 396 17.24 9.80 -4.70
C ILE A 396 18.21 9.01 -5.58
N ILE A 397 17.88 8.84 -6.86
CA ILE A 397 18.80 8.38 -7.89
C ILE A 397 19.26 9.55 -8.75
N SER A 398 20.45 9.43 -9.34
CA SER A 398 20.94 10.38 -10.34
C SER A 398 21.14 9.67 -11.67
N ILE A 399 20.68 10.31 -12.74
CA ILE A 399 20.87 9.86 -14.11
C ILE A 399 21.64 10.95 -14.81
N ASN A 400 22.87 10.64 -15.21
CA ASN A 400 23.61 11.50 -16.11
C ASN A 400 23.03 11.31 -17.52
N SER A 401 22.14 12.23 -17.91
CA SER A 401 21.77 12.44 -19.30
C SER A 401 23.01 12.94 -20.03
N LYS A 402 23.82 11.98 -20.51
CA LYS A 402 24.87 12.28 -21.48
C LYS A 402 24.22 13.12 -22.59
N GLU A 403 24.94 14.10 -23.13
CA GLU A 403 24.54 14.70 -24.40
C GLU A 403 24.17 13.57 -25.36
N ASP A 404 23.12 13.77 -26.18
CA ASP A 404 22.77 12.79 -27.19
C ASP A 404 23.92 12.71 -28.20
N LEU A 405 24.87 11.80 -27.94
CA LEU A 405 26.14 11.69 -28.67
C LEU A 405 25.89 11.28 -30.13
N ASN A 406 24.66 10.90 -30.47
CA ASN A 406 24.14 10.70 -31.81
C ASN A 406 23.33 11.93 -32.28
N GLY A 407 23.96 13.11 -32.39
CA GLY A 407 23.25 14.32 -32.85
C GLY A 407 24.13 15.42 -33.43
N LEU A 408 25.20 15.81 -32.73
CA LEU A 408 25.99 17.00 -33.11
C LEU A 408 26.76 16.86 -34.43
N PHE A 409 27.23 15.66 -34.78
CA PHE A 409 27.67 15.38 -36.14
C PHE A 409 27.60 13.90 -36.51
N SER A 410 27.61 13.63 -37.82
CA SER A 410 27.88 12.30 -38.38
C SER A 410 28.74 12.41 -39.64
N ALA A 411 29.60 11.43 -39.89
CA ALA A 411 30.39 11.35 -41.11
C ALA A 411 30.19 10.02 -41.85
N TYR A 412 29.96 10.12 -43.16
CA TYR A 412 29.59 9.01 -44.03
C TYR A 412 30.09 9.22 -45.49
N PRO A 413 30.24 8.15 -46.30
CA PRO A 413 30.19 6.74 -45.88
C PRO A 413 31.37 6.40 -44.97
N ASN A 414 31.16 5.43 -44.07
CA ASN A 414 32.21 4.90 -43.22
C ASN A 414 32.06 3.35 -43.19
N PRO A 415 32.97 2.58 -43.82
CA PRO A 415 34.24 3.00 -44.41
C PRO A 415 34.14 3.93 -45.64
N MET A 416 35.17 4.75 -45.84
CA MET A 416 35.26 5.82 -46.83
C MET A 416 36.29 5.51 -47.94
N LYS A 417 36.09 6.02 -49.15
CA LYS A 417 37.03 5.91 -50.29
C LYS A 417 37.66 7.25 -50.65
N ASP A 418 37.06 8.01 -51.56
CA ASP A 418 37.65 9.25 -52.10
C ASP A 418 37.01 10.51 -51.53
N GLN A 419 35.81 10.38 -50.97
CA GLN A 419 35.06 11.47 -50.36
C GLN A 419 34.53 11.06 -48.97
N LEU A 420 34.54 12.03 -48.06
CA LEU A 420 33.83 12.00 -46.79
C LEU A 420 32.82 13.16 -46.76
N VAL A 421 31.56 12.85 -46.43
CA VAL A 421 30.56 13.84 -46.07
C VAL A 421 30.55 13.93 -44.55
N ILE A 422 30.64 15.14 -43.99
CA ILE A 422 30.52 15.42 -42.57
C ILE A 422 29.29 16.32 -42.40
N GLN A 423 28.25 15.79 -41.77
CA GLN A 423 27.04 16.51 -41.43
C GLN A 423 27.20 17.04 -39.99
N LEU A 424 27.30 18.35 -39.82
CA LEU A 424 27.30 19.05 -38.55
C LEU A 424 25.87 19.54 -38.23
N GLN A 425 25.49 19.53 -36.95
CA GLN A 425 24.21 20.08 -36.49
C GLN A 425 24.44 21.00 -35.28
N SER A 426 23.84 22.19 -35.31
CA SER A 426 23.89 23.15 -34.20
C SER A 426 22.51 23.77 -33.94
N ASN A 427 22.27 24.18 -32.70
CA ASN A 427 21.08 24.92 -32.28
C ASN A 427 21.27 26.45 -32.30
N LYS A 428 22.42 26.92 -32.81
CA LYS A 428 22.77 28.35 -32.90
C LYS A 428 23.78 28.58 -34.02
N ALA A 429 23.95 29.83 -34.43
CA ALA A 429 25.11 30.20 -35.24
C ALA A 429 26.39 30.18 -34.40
N GLU A 430 27.39 29.39 -34.79
CA GLU A 430 28.70 29.34 -34.13
C GLU A 430 29.84 28.93 -35.08
N ILE A 431 31.07 28.97 -34.59
CA ILE A 431 32.24 28.44 -35.30
C ILE A 431 32.62 27.11 -34.64
N MET A 432 32.68 26.05 -35.43
CA MET A 432 33.15 24.72 -35.01
C MET A 432 34.51 24.42 -35.63
N THR A 433 35.43 23.81 -34.88
CA THR A 433 36.68 23.28 -35.43
C THR A 433 36.49 21.81 -35.81
N VAL A 434 36.71 21.49 -37.08
CA VAL A 434 36.67 20.12 -37.61
C VAL A 434 38.11 19.65 -37.84
N SER A 435 38.49 18.51 -37.27
CA SER A 435 39.83 17.95 -37.42
C SER A 435 39.81 16.45 -37.74
N ILE A 436 40.66 16.00 -38.66
CA ILE A 436 40.95 14.58 -38.87
C ILE A 436 42.36 14.31 -38.38
N ILE A 437 42.53 13.32 -37.49
CA ILE A 437 43.83 12.85 -37.01
C ILE A 437 44.05 11.38 -37.38
N ASP A 438 45.30 10.98 -37.57
CA ASP A 438 45.66 9.57 -37.77
C ASP A 438 45.83 8.81 -36.44
N GLU A 439 46.02 7.50 -36.55
CA GLU A 439 46.31 6.57 -35.44
C GLU A 439 47.52 6.96 -34.55
N LYS A 440 48.39 7.86 -35.02
CA LYS A 440 49.57 8.37 -34.29
C LYS A 440 49.33 9.76 -33.70
N GLY A 441 48.09 10.25 -33.76
CA GLY A 441 47.70 11.58 -33.30
C GLY A 441 48.16 12.72 -34.20
N ARG A 442 48.70 12.45 -35.40
CA ARG A 442 49.12 13.51 -36.32
C ARG A 442 47.88 14.13 -36.96
N ASN A 443 47.82 15.46 -36.94
CA ASN A 443 46.74 16.21 -37.57
C ASN A 443 46.90 16.17 -39.10
N ILE A 444 45.86 15.70 -39.78
CA ILE A 444 45.80 15.47 -41.23
C ILE A 444 44.99 16.57 -41.92
N LEU A 445 43.92 17.02 -41.26
CA LEU A 445 43.07 18.13 -41.66
C LEU A 445 42.64 18.86 -40.38
N SER A 446 42.67 20.19 -40.38
CA SER A 446 42.03 20.99 -39.35
C SER A 446 41.53 22.29 -39.95
N GLU A 447 40.29 22.64 -39.67
CA GLU A 447 39.62 23.82 -40.24
C GLU A 447 38.57 24.38 -39.28
N GLU A 448 38.28 25.68 -39.41
CA GLU A 448 37.16 26.33 -38.74
C GLU A 448 35.99 26.47 -39.71
N VAL A 449 34.81 26.07 -39.25
CA VAL A 449 33.58 26.03 -40.04
C VAL A 449 32.54 26.88 -39.35
N HIS A 450 32.03 27.88 -40.08
CA HIS A 450 30.87 28.65 -39.64
C HIS A 450 29.62 27.80 -39.87
N VAL A 451 28.95 27.40 -38.80
CA VAL A 451 27.66 26.69 -38.84
C VAL A 451 26.54 27.64 -38.47
N ASN A 452 25.42 27.52 -39.15
CA ASN A 452 24.17 28.18 -38.76
C ASN A 452 23.34 27.22 -37.89
N GLU A 453 22.29 27.75 -37.26
CA GLU A 453 21.24 26.93 -36.66
C GLU A 453 20.67 25.95 -37.70
N GLY A 454 20.50 24.68 -37.31
CA GLY A 454 20.11 23.58 -38.20
C GLY A 454 21.30 22.71 -38.61
N THR A 455 21.26 22.21 -39.85
CA THR A 455 22.24 21.24 -40.38
C THR A 455 23.16 21.87 -41.42
N THR A 456 24.46 21.67 -41.29
CA THR A 456 25.49 22.07 -42.25
C THR A 456 26.23 20.83 -42.77
N GLN A 457 26.33 20.66 -44.09
CA GLN A 457 27.07 19.54 -44.70
C GLN A 457 28.40 20.01 -45.30
N LEU A 458 29.47 19.27 -44.98
CA LEU A 458 30.82 19.48 -45.48
C LEU A 458 31.26 18.30 -46.33
N TYR A 459 31.77 18.59 -47.53
CA TYR A 459 32.28 17.58 -48.45
C TYR A 459 33.80 17.66 -48.46
N ARG A 460 34.51 16.56 -48.16
CA ARG A 460 35.97 16.52 -48.10
C ARG A 460 36.53 15.46 -49.03
N ASP A 461 37.42 15.89 -49.92
CA ASP A 461 38.27 15.00 -50.71
C ASP A 461 39.33 14.39 -49.78
N ILE A 462 39.34 13.06 -49.71
CA ILE A 462 40.21 12.23 -48.90
C ILE A 462 40.99 11.22 -49.76
N SER A 463 40.95 11.35 -51.09
CA SER A 463 41.58 10.43 -52.05
C SER A 463 43.08 10.22 -51.78
N LYS A 464 43.75 11.22 -51.22
CA LYS A 464 45.18 11.22 -50.87
C LYS A 464 45.51 10.56 -49.52
N LEU A 465 44.50 10.22 -48.71
CA LEU A 465 44.71 9.53 -47.43
C LEU A 465 45.12 8.07 -47.68
N GLN A 466 46.03 7.57 -46.86
CA GLN A 466 46.41 6.15 -46.89
C GLN A 466 45.29 5.31 -46.26
N SER A 467 45.15 4.07 -46.68
CA SER A 467 44.21 3.14 -46.04
C SER A 467 44.61 2.88 -44.59
N GLY A 468 43.65 2.99 -43.68
CA GLY A 468 43.91 3.01 -42.25
C GLY A 468 42.74 3.57 -41.44
N VAL A 469 42.95 3.66 -40.13
CA VAL A 469 41.97 4.19 -39.19
C VAL A 469 42.31 5.65 -38.85
N TYR A 470 41.31 6.51 -38.95
CA TYR A 470 41.41 7.92 -38.58
C TYR A 470 40.36 8.26 -37.53
N LEU A 471 40.57 9.35 -36.81
CA LEU A 471 39.61 9.90 -35.87
C LEU A 471 39.22 11.30 -36.34
N LEU A 472 37.94 11.47 -36.67
CA LEU A 472 37.33 12.77 -36.89
C LEU A 472 36.94 13.34 -35.52
N ILE A 473 37.29 14.60 -35.30
CA ILE A 473 37.03 15.36 -34.08
C ILE A 473 36.30 16.64 -34.49
N VAL A 474 35.22 16.98 -33.79
CA VAL A 474 34.51 18.25 -33.95
C VAL A 474 34.45 18.92 -32.59
N ASN A 475 34.94 20.15 -32.51
CA ASN A 475 34.88 20.98 -31.30
C ASN A 475 33.93 22.15 -31.56
N SER A 476 32.92 22.33 -30.72
CA SER A 476 32.05 23.51 -30.70
C SER A 476 32.44 24.44 -29.55
N SER A 477 31.70 25.53 -29.36
CA SER A 477 31.87 26.41 -28.18
C SER A 477 31.55 25.73 -26.84
N SER A 478 30.89 24.57 -26.84
CA SER A 478 30.41 23.86 -25.64
C SER A 478 30.83 22.39 -25.54
N SER A 479 31.28 21.76 -26.63
CA SER A 479 31.49 20.30 -26.70
C SER A 479 32.71 19.90 -27.53
N SER A 480 33.23 18.68 -27.29
CA SER A 480 34.24 18.03 -28.13
C SER A 480 33.82 16.61 -28.42
N GLN A 481 33.47 16.34 -29.67
CA GLN A 481 32.87 15.10 -30.14
C GLN A 481 33.81 14.36 -31.10
N LYS A 482 33.77 13.02 -31.14
CA LYS A 482 34.76 12.21 -31.90
C LYS A 482 34.12 10.98 -32.57
N GLN A 483 34.44 10.74 -33.85
CA GLN A 483 33.98 9.58 -34.62
C GLN A 483 35.16 8.86 -35.29
N ARG A 484 35.25 7.55 -35.11
CA ARG A 484 36.23 6.70 -35.81
C ARG A 484 35.81 6.47 -37.25
N ILE A 485 36.66 6.81 -38.22
CA ILE A 485 36.43 6.63 -39.65
C ILE A 485 37.52 5.75 -40.28
N ILE A 486 37.18 4.98 -41.31
CA ILE A 486 38.06 3.94 -41.90
C ILE A 486 38.27 4.23 -43.39
N LYS A 487 39.49 4.57 -43.82
CA LYS A 487 39.85 4.72 -45.24
C LYS A 487 40.15 3.34 -45.84
N MET A 488 39.50 3.04 -46.98
CA MET A 488 39.80 1.88 -47.83
C MET A 488 40.59 2.29 -49.08
N ASN A 489 41.20 1.29 -49.74
CA ASN A 489 41.84 1.43 -51.04
C ASN A 489 40.81 1.75 -52.15
#